data_AF-A0A7S0LSR4-F1
#
_entry.id   AF-A0A7S0LSR4-F1
#
_cell.length_a   1.000
_cell.length_b   1.000
_cell.length_c   1.000
_cell.angle_alpha   90.00
_cell.angle_beta   90.00
_cell.angle_gamma   90.00
#
_symmetry.space_group_name_H-M   'P 1'
#
loop_
_entity.id
_entity.type
_entity.pdbx_description
1 polymer ?
#
loop_
_entity_poly.entity_id
_entity_poly.type
_entity_poly.pdbx_seq_one_letter_code
_entity_poly.pdbx_strand_id
1 'polypeptide(L)'
;ALCVREDLVLLRQVDDEPAVMCAAVVCFSFGQLHEKLGRCLSEIHAPVPGYAKSLSRPVDSIFTRLASERGFSRSNFELRWSGELLHPSARGDESIKGRLGEPDGGALSNDGVGHGKGIESLGPADMHLRVEYQTLRRLERSGHILFTVRTYTDPLLDVAASPLAAAALHNRIVALGEGMAEYKGISRLMRPRIEDFLARAAEGPL
;
A
#
# COMPACT_ATOMS: atom_id res chain seq x y z
N ALA A 1 -19.12 -9.65 0.89
CA ALA A 1 -18.03 -8.77 1.38
C ALA A 1 -17.77 -8.96 2.88
N LEU A 2 -18.79 -8.87 3.74
CA LEU A 2 -18.61 -8.88 5.22
C LEU A 2 -18.05 -10.17 5.85
N CYS A 3 -17.86 -11.25 5.09
CA CYS A 3 -17.35 -12.54 5.58
C CYS A 3 -15.88 -12.79 5.23
N VAL A 4 -15.23 -11.85 4.55
CA VAL A 4 -13.81 -11.93 4.19
C VAL A 4 -13.08 -10.73 4.76
N ARG A 5 -11.76 -10.84 4.92
CA ARG A 5 -10.96 -9.74 5.50
C ARG A 5 -10.21 -8.93 4.44
N GLU A 6 -10.40 -9.28 3.18
CA GLU A 6 -9.88 -8.61 2.01
C GLU A 6 -10.81 -7.46 1.60
N ASP A 7 -10.20 -6.38 1.13
CA ASP A 7 -10.91 -5.46 0.26
C ASP A 7 -11.16 -6.14 -1.09
N LEU A 8 -12.31 -5.85 -1.68
CA LEU A 8 -12.77 -6.47 -2.91
C LEU A 8 -13.01 -5.39 -3.95
N VAL A 9 -12.38 -5.53 -5.11
CA VAL A 9 -12.57 -4.65 -6.26
C VAL A 9 -12.96 -5.51 -7.44
N LEU A 10 -14.02 -5.11 -8.13
CA LEU A 10 -14.48 -5.74 -9.36
C LEU A 10 -14.16 -4.84 -10.54
N LEU A 11 -13.44 -5.40 -11.50
CA LEU A 11 -13.04 -4.73 -12.73
C LEU A 11 -13.77 -5.38 -13.90
N ARG A 12 -14.41 -4.55 -14.73
CA ARG A 12 -15.01 -4.97 -16.00
C ARG A 12 -14.00 -4.73 -17.12
N GLN A 13 -13.82 -5.73 -17.97
CA GLN A 13 -13.03 -5.63 -19.19
C GLN A 13 -13.89 -6.17 -20.34
N VAL A 14 -13.99 -5.41 -21.42
CA VAL A 14 -14.71 -5.79 -22.64
C VAL A 14 -13.69 -5.85 -23.75
N ASP A 15 -13.56 -7.00 -24.40
CA ASP A 15 -12.56 -7.24 -25.44
C ASP A 15 -11.15 -6.84 -24.96
N ASP A 16 -10.42 -6.06 -25.77
CA ASP A 16 -9.07 -5.57 -25.48
C ASP A 16 -9.06 -4.18 -24.80
N GLU A 17 -10.22 -3.66 -24.40
CA GLU A 17 -10.29 -2.37 -23.71
C GLU A 17 -9.64 -2.43 -22.31
N PRO A 18 -9.12 -1.30 -21.80
CA PRO A 18 -8.60 -1.22 -20.44
C PRO A 18 -9.65 -1.64 -19.40
N ALA A 19 -9.21 -2.37 -18.37
CA ALA A 19 -10.08 -2.75 -17.27
C ALA A 19 -10.56 -1.52 -16.48
N VAL A 20 -11.87 -1.46 -16.21
CA VAL A 20 -12.56 -0.35 -15.52
C VAL A 20 -13.12 -0.83 -14.19
N MET A 21 -12.92 -0.05 -13.12
CA MET A 21 -13.52 -0.33 -11.82
C MET A 21 -15.03 -0.14 -11.86
N CYS A 22 -15.80 -1.22 -11.70
CA CYS A 22 -17.27 -1.17 -11.77
C CYS A 22 -17.96 -1.39 -10.41
N ALA A 23 -17.28 -2.00 -9.44
CA ALA A 23 -17.76 -2.13 -8.07
C ALA A 23 -16.59 -2.33 -7.12
N ALA A 24 -16.72 -1.92 -5.86
CA ALA A 24 -15.73 -2.24 -4.85
C ALA A 24 -16.29 -2.11 -3.42
N VAL A 25 -15.66 -2.84 -2.49
CA VAL A 25 -15.76 -2.65 -1.04
C VAL A 25 -14.33 -2.53 -0.53
N VAL A 26 -13.96 -1.32 -0.10
CA VAL A 26 -12.59 -0.99 0.29
C VAL A 26 -12.63 -0.28 1.62
N CYS A 27 -12.07 -0.94 2.64
CA CYS A 27 -11.99 -0.44 4.00
C CYS A 27 -10.53 -0.20 4.40
N PHE A 28 -9.57 -0.93 3.85
CA PHE A 28 -8.22 -0.99 4.41
C PHE A 28 -7.13 -0.47 3.47
N SER A 29 -7.19 -0.82 2.18
CA SER A 29 -6.10 -0.72 1.19
C SER A 29 -5.89 0.66 0.60
N PHE A 30 -6.93 1.28 0.08
CA PHE A 30 -6.86 2.60 -0.54
C PHE A 30 -8.15 3.40 -0.32
N GLY A 31 -8.10 4.70 -0.64
CA GLY A 31 -9.23 5.61 -0.42
C GLY A 31 -9.85 6.20 -1.68
N GLN A 32 -10.65 7.25 -1.48
CA GLN A 32 -11.37 8.01 -2.52
C GLN A 32 -12.02 7.12 -3.57
N LEU A 33 -12.84 6.16 -3.13
CA LEU A 33 -13.49 5.22 -4.04
C LEU A 33 -14.36 5.93 -5.09
N HIS A 34 -15.00 7.03 -4.71
CA HIS A 34 -15.87 7.84 -5.58
C HIS A 34 -15.12 8.45 -6.76
N GLU A 35 -13.82 8.72 -6.64
CA GLU A 35 -12.98 9.24 -7.72
C GLU A 35 -12.50 8.12 -8.66
N LYS A 36 -12.43 6.88 -8.15
CA LYS A 36 -11.87 5.71 -8.84
C LYS A 36 -12.94 4.86 -9.52
N LEU A 37 -14.17 4.89 -9.03
CA LEU A 37 -15.28 4.15 -9.62
C LEU A 37 -15.55 4.67 -11.05
N GLY A 38 -15.65 3.75 -12.01
CA GLY A 38 -15.83 4.05 -13.43
C GLY A 38 -14.55 4.44 -14.17
N ARG A 39 -13.41 4.57 -13.49
CA ARG A 39 -12.11 4.87 -14.10
C ARG A 39 -11.41 3.62 -14.58
N CYS A 40 -10.62 3.75 -15.63
CA CYS A 40 -9.75 2.68 -16.10
C CYS A 40 -8.49 2.57 -15.23
N LEU A 41 -7.79 1.46 -15.37
CA LEU A 41 -6.64 1.16 -14.54
C LEU A 41 -5.53 2.22 -14.62
N SER A 42 -5.27 2.78 -15.81
CA SER A 42 -4.24 3.81 -15.98
C SER A 42 -4.59 5.13 -15.31
N GLU A 43 -5.86 5.54 -15.35
CA GLU A 43 -6.37 6.72 -14.64
C GLU A 43 -6.24 6.55 -13.13
N ILE A 44 -6.64 5.39 -12.59
CA ILE A 44 -6.54 5.08 -11.15
C ILE A 44 -5.08 5.12 -10.67
N HIS A 45 -4.14 4.68 -11.52
CA HIS A 45 -2.72 4.60 -11.18
C HIS A 45 -1.91 5.83 -11.58
N ALA A 46 -2.55 6.91 -12.08
CA ALA A 46 -1.86 8.15 -12.44
C ALA A 46 -0.94 8.72 -11.33
N PRO A 47 -1.26 8.63 -10.03
CA PRO A 47 -0.37 9.10 -8.96
C PRO A 47 0.88 8.24 -8.73
N VAL A 48 0.98 7.04 -9.32
CA VAL A 48 2.09 6.12 -9.07
C VAL A 48 3.33 6.55 -9.89
N PRO A 49 4.47 6.86 -9.25
CA PRO A 49 5.67 7.32 -9.95
C PRO A 49 6.14 6.32 -11.01
N GLY A 50 6.31 6.80 -12.25
CA GLY A 50 6.77 5.99 -13.37
C GLY A 50 5.72 5.07 -13.99
N TYR A 51 4.47 5.06 -13.52
CA TYR A 51 3.47 4.11 -14.00
C TYR A 51 3.24 4.18 -15.50
N ALA A 52 2.90 5.36 -16.03
CA ALA A 52 2.65 5.56 -17.45
C ALA A 52 3.87 5.21 -18.32
N LYS A 53 5.09 5.39 -17.79
CA LYS A 53 6.34 5.20 -18.52
C LYS A 53 6.78 3.73 -18.59
N SER A 54 6.63 2.97 -17.51
CA SER A 54 7.23 1.63 -17.39
C SER A 54 6.32 0.53 -16.84
N LEU A 55 5.19 0.85 -16.19
CA LEU A 55 4.34 -0.15 -15.54
C LEU A 55 3.03 -0.42 -16.28
N SER A 56 2.52 0.54 -17.06
CA SER A 56 1.25 0.40 -17.80
C SER A 56 1.22 -0.88 -18.66
N ARG A 57 2.17 -1.04 -19.58
CA ARG A 57 2.21 -2.20 -20.50
C ARG A 57 2.35 -3.55 -19.78
N PRO A 58 3.29 -3.75 -18.82
CA PRO A 58 3.34 -5.00 -18.07
C PRO A 58 2.05 -5.32 -17.33
N VAL A 59 1.42 -4.30 -16.73
CA VAL A 59 0.16 -4.46 -16.00
C VAL A 59 -0.96 -4.84 -16.97
N ASP A 60 -1.13 -4.11 -18.08
CA ASP A 60 -2.14 -4.42 -19.09
C ASP A 60 -1.97 -5.86 -19.61
N SER A 61 -0.72 -6.30 -19.83
CA SER A 61 -0.44 -7.67 -20.27
C SER A 61 -0.87 -8.73 -19.26
N ILE A 62 -0.78 -8.46 -17.95
CA ILE A 62 -1.32 -9.36 -16.92
C ILE A 62 -2.84 -9.47 -17.10
N PHE A 63 -3.51 -8.33 -17.24
CA PHE A 63 -4.97 -8.27 -17.38
C PHE A 63 -5.49 -8.99 -18.62
N THR A 64 -4.84 -8.80 -19.78
CA THR A 64 -5.16 -9.52 -21.02
C THR A 64 -4.99 -11.04 -20.88
N ARG A 65 -3.99 -11.50 -20.11
CA ARG A 65 -3.68 -12.94 -19.94
C ARG A 65 -4.39 -13.60 -18.77
N LEU A 66 -5.07 -12.84 -17.91
CA LEU A 66 -5.80 -13.39 -16.77
C LEU A 66 -6.93 -14.30 -17.25
N ALA A 67 -6.92 -15.52 -16.74
CA ALA A 67 -7.94 -16.53 -17.03
C ALA A 67 -8.65 -16.95 -15.75
N SER A 68 -9.72 -17.74 -15.89
CA SER A 68 -10.51 -18.20 -14.75
C SER A 68 -9.80 -19.29 -13.93
N GLU A 69 -9.01 -20.10 -14.59
CA GLU A 69 -8.29 -21.25 -14.04
C GLU A 69 -6.95 -20.87 -13.41
N ARG A 70 -6.42 -19.68 -13.73
CA ARG A 70 -5.13 -19.18 -13.20
C ARG A 70 -5.27 -17.75 -12.74
N GLY A 71 -5.09 -17.55 -11.43
CA GLY A 71 -4.96 -16.23 -10.84
C GLY A 71 -3.53 -15.70 -10.91
N PHE A 72 -3.39 -14.40 -10.66
CA PHE A 72 -2.11 -13.74 -10.42
C PHE A 72 -2.09 -13.27 -8.96
N SER A 73 -0.94 -13.38 -8.31
CA SER A 73 -0.76 -12.85 -6.96
C SER A 73 0.56 -12.08 -6.83
N ARG A 74 0.55 -11.01 -6.04
CA ARG A 74 1.74 -10.24 -5.69
C ARG A 74 1.63 -9.71 -4.27
N SER A 75 2.74 -9.18 -3.76
CA SER A 75 2.73 -8.32 -2.59
C SER A 75 3.13 -6.89 -2.95
N ASN A 76 2.52 -5.94 -2.26
CA ASN A 76 2.93 -4.54 -2.21
C ASN A 76 3.24 -4.16 -0.76
N PHE A 77 4.06 -3.14 -0.55
CA PHE A 77 4.36 -2.64 0.80
C PHE A 77 4.47 -1.12 0.82
N GLU A 78 4.27 -0.55 2.00
CA GLU A 78 4.54 0.84 2.34
C GLU A 78 4.91 0.94 3.83
N LEU A 79 5.55 2.03 4.24
CA LEU A 79 5.80 2.34 5.65
C LEU A 79 4.87 3.45 6.10
N ARG A 80 4.36 3.33 7.33
CA ARG A 80 3.40 4.23 7.96
C ARG A 80 3.81 4.53 9.39
N TRP A 81 3.32 5.64 9.95
CA TRP A 81 3.55 5.97 11.35
C TRP A 81 2.52 5.36 12.30
N SER A 82 1.37 4.95 11.76
CA SER A 82 0.32 4.29 12.53
C SER A 82 0.03 2.89 11.97
N GLY A 83 -0.24 1.96 12.89
CA GLY A 83 -0.68 0.61 12.60
C GLY A 83 -2.18 0.49 12.35
N GLU A 84 -2.91 1.60 12.20
CA GLU A 84 -4.34 1.55 11.93
C GLU A 84 -4.63 0.85 10.59
N LEU A 85 -5.49 -0.19 10.65
CA LEU A 85 -5.88 -0.94 9.46
C LEU A 85 -6.89 -0.19 8.59
N LEU A 86 -7.81 0.55 9.21
CA LEU A 86 -8.87 1.27 8.51
C LEU A 86 -8.25 2.43 7.72
N HIS A 87 -8.53 2.49 6.42
CA HIS A 87 -8.04 3.58 5.59
C HIS A 87 -8.74 4.90 6.02
N PRO A 88 -7.99 6.02 6.19
CA PRO A 88 -8.55 7.27 6.70
C PRO A 88 -9.71 7.86 5.89
N SER A 89 -9.79 7.54 4.59
CA SER A 89 -10.94 7.95 3.76
C SER A 89 -12.27 7.38 4.23
N ALA A 90 -12.28 6.30 5.00
CA ALA A 90 -13.50 5.79 5.65
C ALA A 90 -14.06 6.78 6.68
N ARG A 91 -13.25 7.76 7.13
CA ARG A 91 -13.62 8.86 8.03
C ARG A 91 -13.67 10.23 7.35
N GLY A 92 -13.68 10.26 6.01
CA GLY A 92 -13.75 11.50 5.23
C GLY A 92 -12.41 12.17 4.94
N ASP A 93 -11.27 11.51 5.17
CA ASP A 93 -9.96 12.02 4.71
C ASP A 93 -9.83 11.88 3.18
N GLU A 94 -9.70 13.02 2.48
CA GLU A 94 -9.59 13.07 1.03
C GLU A 94 -8.18 12.79 0.50
N SER A 95 -7.16 12.70 1.37
CA SER A 95 -5.78 12.45 0.93
C SER A 95 -5.59 11.01 0.43
N ILE A 96 -4.88 10.85 -0.70
CA ILE A 96 -4.69 9.56 -1.40
C ILE A 96 -4.18 8.46 -0.48
N LYS A 97 -3.28 8.83 0.44
CA LYS A 97 -2.62 7.90 1.35
C LYS A 97 -3.03 8.09 2.81
N GLY A 98 -3.88 9.08 3.13
CA GLY A 98 -4.26 9.38 4.50
C GLY A 98 -3.14 10.05 5.32
N ARG A 99 -3.52 10.68 6.43
CA ARG A 99 -2.60 11.18 7.47
C ARG A 99 -1.71 10.12 8.14
N LEU A 100 -1.87 8.82 7.83
CA LEU A 100 -1.01 7.74 8.32
C LEU A 100 0.46 7.86 7.86
N GLY A 101 0.73 8.70 6.86
CA GLY A 101 2.08 9.08 6.43
C GLY A 101 2.73 10.14 7.32
N GLU A 102 2.00 10.69 8.30
CA GLU A 102 2.48 11.64 9.28
C GLU A 102 2.49 11.00 10.67
N PRO A 103 3.42 11.38 11.56
CA PRO A 103 3.38 10.99 12.95
C PRO A 103 2.06 11.33 13.65
N ASP A 104 1.60 10.45 14.54
CA ASP A 104 0.53 10.80 15.48
C ASP A 104 0.93 12.04 16.28
N GLY A 105 0.09 13.09 16.19
CA GLY A 105 0.37 14.44 16.70
C GLY A 105 0.52 15.53 15.63
N GLY A 106 0.43 15.18 14.33
CA GLY A 106 0.48 16.14 13.21
C GLY A 106 -0.83 16.88 12.88
N ALA A 107 -1.95 16.51 13.49
CA ALA A 107 -3.16 17.34 13.49
C ALA A 107 -3.29 18.02 14.84
N LEU A 108 -3.31 19.35 14.84
CA LEU A 108 -3.69 20.18 15.98
C LEU A 108 -5.04 19.69 16.53
N SER A 109 -5.01 18.83 17.56
CA SER A 109 -6.12 18.68 18.48
C SER A 109 -6.17 19.98 19.29
N ASN A 110 -7.22 20.79 19.08
CA ASN A 110 -7.51 21.99 19.89
C ASN A 110 -7.81 21.66 21.37
N ASP A 111 -7.72 20.39 21.74
CA ASP A 111 -8.12 19.80 23.00
C ASP A 111 -6.96 19.70 24.00
N GLY A 112 -5.73 20.05 23.60
CA GLY A 112 -4.62 20.30 24.54
C GLY A 112 -4.14 19.10 25.37
N VAL A 113 -4.44 17.86 24.97
CA VAL A 113 -3.94 16.64 25.66
C VAL A 113 -3.35 15.65 24.64
N GLY A 114 -2.22 16.03 24.05
CA GLY A 114 -1.39 15.12 23.24
C GLY A 114 -0.10 14.77 23.97
N HIS A 115 0.06 13.51 24.38
CA HIS A 115 1.33 12.98 24.94
C HIS A 115 2.34 12.62 23.82
N GLY A 116 2.38 13.40 22.74
CA GLY A 116 3.16 13.07 21.53
C GLY A 116 4.65 13.39 21.66
N LYS A 117 5.49 12.43 21.29
CA LYS A 117 6.90 12.64 20.97
C LYS A 117 7.01 13.63 19.80
N GLY A 118 7.78 14.72 19.93
CA GLY A 118 8.03 15.64 18.82
C GLY A 118 8.66 14.92 17.62
N ILE A 119 8.45 15.41 16.39
CA ILE A 119 8.89 14.75 15.14
C ILE A 119 10.39 14.41 15.10
N GLU A 120 11.21 15.18 15.83
CA GLU A 120 12.65 14.98 15.96
C GLU A 120 13.02 13.75 16.82
N SER A 121 12.12 13.33 17.71
CA SER A 121 12.31 12.19 18.62
C SER A 121 11.77 10.86 18.08
N LEU A 122 11.10 10.89 16.93
CA LEU A 122 10.59 9.70 16.26
C LEU A 122 11.64 9.07 15.37
N GLY A 123 11.61 7.75 15.26
CA GLY A 123 12.51 6.98 14.41
C GLY A 123 11.84 5.74 13.81
N PRO A 124 12.63 4.90 13.11
CA PRO A 124 12.11 3.71 12.45
C PRO A 124 11.35 2.75 13.38
N ALA A 125 11.75 2.64 14.65
CA ALA A 125 11.08 1.79 15.64
C ALA A 125 9.64 2.23 15.97
N ASP A 126 9.29 3.50 15.72
CA ASP A 126 7.94 4.02 15.89
C ASP A 126 7.07 3.84 14.62
N MET A 127 7.64 3.29 13.54
CA MET A 127 6.93 3.06 12.27
C MET A 127 6.32 1.66 12.19
N HIS A 128 5.43 1.47 11.22
CA HIS A 128 4.80 0.21 10.88
C HIS A 128 5.08 -0.15 9.43
N LEU A 129 5.37 -1.43 9.18
CA LEU A 129 5.37 -2.04 7.86
C LEU A 129 3.94 -2.45 7.52
N ARG A 130 3.42 -1.90 6.42
CA ARG A 130 2.14 -2.29 5.86
C ARG A 130 2.35 -3.13 4.61
N VAL A 131 1.82 -4.35 4.59
CA VAL A 131 1.92 -5.28 3.46
C VAL A 131 0.54 -5.59 2.92
N GLU A 132 0.41 -5.53 1.60
CA GLU A 132 -0.81 -5.85 0.87
C GLU A 132 -0.58 -7.06 -0.02
N TYR A 133 -1.22 -8.18 0.32
CA TYR A 133 -1.27 -9.35 -0.55
C TYR A 133 -2.44 -9.21 -1.50
N GLN A 134 -2.10 -9.18 -2.78
CA GLN A 134 -2.96 -8.77 -3.87
C GLN A 134 -3.18 -9.97 -4.77
N THR A 135 -4.44 -10.31 -5.04
CA THR A 135 -4.77 -11.37 -6.00
C THR A 135 -5.69 -10.85 -7.10
N LEU A 136 -5.49 -11.33 -8.32
CA LEU A 136 -6.32 -11.04 -9.48
C LEU A 136 -6.80 -12.36 -10.08
N ARG A 137 -8.10 -12.47 -10.34
CA ARG A 137 -8.68 -13.66 -10.99
C ARG A 137 -9.87 -13.28 -11.86
N ARG A 138 -9.95 -13.85 -13.07
CA ARG A 138 -11.15 -13.72 -13.91
C ARG A 138 -12.25 -14.64 -13.40
N LEU A 139 -13.48 -14.14 -13.32
CA LEU A 139 -14.64 -14.88 -12.86
C LEU A 139 -15.29 -15.62 -14.03
N GLU A 140 -15.47 -16.94 -13.90
CA GLU A 140 -15.96 -17.83 -14.97
C GLU A 140 -17.29 -17.38 -15.56
N ARG A 141 -18.25 -17.00 -14.72
CA ARG A 141 -19.62 -16.69 -15.16
C ARG A 141 -19.77 -15.32 -15.80
N SER A 142 -19.00 -14.33 -15.37
CA SER A 142 -19.19 -12.93 -15.77
C SER A 142 -18.05 -12.36 -16.61
N GLY A 143 -16.92 -13.05 -16.70
CA GLY A 143 -15.71 -12.55 -17.35
C GLY A 143 -15.03 -11.38 -16.62
N HIS A 144 -15.61 -10.87 -15.54
CA HIS A 144 -15.04 -9.77 -14.74
C HIS A 144 -13.80 -10.23 -14.00
N ILE A 145 -12.96 -9.28 -13.59
CA ILE A 145 -11.76 -9.55 -12.83
C ILE A 145 -12.01 -9.16 -11.37
N LEU A 146 -11.90 -10.13 -10.47
CA LEU A 146 -11.88 -9.89 -9.04
C LEU A 146 -10.44 -9.57 -8.62
N PHE A 147 -10.26 -8.40 -8.04
CA PHE A 147 -9.04 -7.97 -7.37
C PHE A 147 -9.27 -7.98 -5.86
N THR A 148 -8.50 -8.78 -5.12
CA THR A 148 -8.58 -8.82 -3.66
C THR A 148 -7.33 -8.21 -3.05
N VAL A 149 -7.49 -7.46 -1.96
CA VAL A 149 -6.36 -6.87 -1.22
C VAL A 149 -6.46 -7.25 0.25
N ARG A 150 -5.54 -8.10 0.70
CA ARG A 150 -5.40 -8.46 2.11
C ARG A 150 -4.31 -7.62 2.74
N THR A 151 -4.70 -6.74 3.66
CA THR A 151 -3.77 -5.86 4.38
C THR A 151 -3.31 -6.47 5.70
N TYR A 152 -2.00 -6.39 5.93
CA TYR A 152 -1.34 -6.61 7.21
C TYR A 152 -0.58 -5.35 7.60
N THR A 153 -0.42 -5.16 8.91
CA THR A 153 0.36 -4.07 9.49
C THR A 153 1.10 -4.63 10.70
N ASP A 154 2.41 -4.46 10.71
CA ASP A 154 3.29 -4.96 11.76
C ASP A 154 4.20 -3.79 12.20
N PRO A 155 4.45 -3.59 13.50
CA PRO A 155 5.47 -2.65 13.95
C PRO A 155 6.80 -2.96 13.27
N LEU A 156 7.49 -1.92 12.78
CA LEU A 156 8.77 -2.10 12.11
C LEU A 156 9.82 -2.68 13.07
N LEU A 157 9.65 -2.45 14.38
CA LEU A 157 10.42 -3.09 15.43
C LEU A 157 10.27 -4.62 15.44
N ASP A 158 9.05 -5.13 15.27
CA ASP A 158 8.79 -6.58 15.22
C ASP A 158 9.37 -7.21 13.95
N VAL A 159 9.32 -6.49 12.82
CA VAL A 159 10.01 -6.90 11.59
C VAL A 159 11.52 -6.98 11.81
N ALA A 160 12.10 -6.00 12.51
CA ALA A 160 13.52 -5.96 12.82
C ALA A 160 13.98 -7.06 13.80
N ALA A 161 13.06 -7.63 14.59
CA ALA A 161 13.39 -8.79 15.44
C ALA A 161 13.75 -10.05 14.64
N SER A 162 13.44 -10.09 13.33
CA SER A 162 13.84 -11.16 12.41
C SER A 162 14.95 -10.66 11.45
N PRO A 163 16.21 -11.11 11.61
CA PRO A 163 17.31 -10.68 10.74
C PRO A 163 17.04 -10.94 9.25
N LEU A 164 16.37 -12.05 8.93
CA LEU A 164 15.99 -12.38 7.55
C LEU A 164 14.95 -11.38 7.00
N ALA A 165 13.94 -11.02 7.80
CA ALA A 165 12.91 -10.07 7.37
C ALA A 165 13.49 -8.65 7.24
N ALA A 166 14.36 -8.25 8.18
CA ALA A 166 15.08 -7.00 8.14
C ALA A 166 15.93 -6.87 6.87
N ALA A 167 16.73 -7.90 6.55
CA ALA A 167 17.54 -7.94 5.33
C ALA A 167 16.68 -7.86 4.06
N ALA A 168 15.57 -8.61 4.01
CA ALA A 168 14.67 -8.61 2.87
C ALA A 168 14.01 -7.23 2.65
N LEU A 169 13.56 -6.57 3.72
CA LEU A 169 12.97 -5.24 3.63
C LEU A 169 14.02 -4.18 3.27
N HIS A 170 15.21 -4.23 3.89
CA HIS A 170 16.34 -3.35 3.57
C HIS A 170 16.65 -3.38 2.07
N ASN A 171 16.84 -4.58 1.50
CA ASN A 171 17.17 -4.73 0.08
C ASN A 171 16.08 -4.17 -0.85
N ARG A 172 14.80 -4.30 -0.45
CA ARG A 172 13.69 -3.71 -1.21
C ARG A 172 13.70 -2.19 -1.16
N ILE A 173 14.01 -1.59 0.00
CA ILE A 173 14.05 -0.13 0.18
C ILE A 173 15.22 0.49 -0.58
N VAL A 174 16.42 -0.11 -0.50
CA VAL A 174 17.61 0.35 -1.24
C VAL A 174 17.35 0.36 -2.75
N ALA A 175 16.62 -0.62 -3.28
CA ALA A 175 16.29 -0.71 -4.70
C ALA A 175 15.26 0.34 -5.18
N LEU A 176 14.63 1.12 -4.30
CA LEU A 176 13.64 2.14 -4.70
C LEU A 176 14.32 3.41 -5.22
N GLY A 177 13.84 3.89 -6.37
CA GLY A 177 14.08 5.28 -6.79
C GLY A 177 13.37 6.27 -5.85
N GLU A 178 13.90 7.51 -5.77
CA GLU A 178 13.47 8.54 -4.80
C GLU A 178 11.95 8.76 -4.79
N GLY A 179 11.35 9.02 -5.96
CA GLY A 179 9.89 9.25 -6.03
C GLY A 179 9.05 8.05 -5.56
N MET A 180 9.49 6.82 -5.81
CA MET A 180 8.77 5.63 -5.34
C MET A 180 8.95 5.41 -3.83
N ALA A 181 10.12 5.76 -3.28
CA ALA A 181 10.34 5.74 -1.84
C ALA A 181 9.38 6.72 -1.13
N GLU A 182 9.30 7.96 -1.61
CA GLU A 182 8.36 8.97 -1.07
C GLU A 182 6.91 8.51 -1.18
N TYR A 183 6.50 7.98 -2.34
CA TYR A 183 5.15 7.43 -2.55
C TYR A 183 4.81 6.28 -1.59
N LYS A 184 5.83 5.55 -1.10
CA LYS A 184 5.70 4.45 -0.13
C LYS A 184 5.84 4.87 1.33
N GLY A 185 5.83 6.18 1.62
CA GLY A 185 5.95 6.71 2.98
C GLY A 185 7.39 6.71 3.52
N ILE A 186 8.39 6.55 2.63
CA ILE A 186 9.81 6.54 2.96
C ILE A 186 10.38 7.90 2.56
N SER A 187 10.19 8.90 3.41
CA SER A 187 10.64 10.27 3.13
C SER A 187 12.17 10.34 3.01
N ARG A 188 12.66 11.34 2.26
CA ARG A 188 14.11 11.58 2.10
C ARG A 188 14.85 11.72 3.43
N LEU A 189 14.22 12.30 4.44
CA LEU A 189 14.78 12.44 5.79
C LEU A 189 14.84 11.11 6.55
N MET A 190 13.80 10.27 6.42
CA MET A 190 13.69 9.03 7.19
C MET A 190 14.40 7.86 6.52
N ARG A 191 14.56 7.89 5.18
CA ARG A 191 15.15 6.81 4.40
C ARG A 191 16.52 6.33 4.94
N PRO A 192 17.51 7.20 5.18
CA PRO A 192 18.81 6.75 5.69
C PRO A 192 18.70 6.10 7.07
N ARG A 193 17.79 6.60 7.92
CA ARG A 193 17.56 6.05 9.27
C ARG A 193 16.90 4.68 9.21
N ILE A 194 15.95 4.46 8.30
CA ILE A 194 15.31 3.16 8.07
C ILE A 194 16.31 2.15 7.51
N GLU A 195 17.10 2.54 6.51
CA GLU A 195 18.11 1.67 5.91
C GLU A 195 19.13 1.22 6.96
N ASP A 196 19.69 2.15 7.73
CA ASP A 196 20.62 1.87 8.83
C ASP A 196 20.00 1.00 9.94
N PHE A 197 18.75 1.27 10.34
CA PHE A 197 18.02 0.47 11.33
C PHE A 197 17.85 -0.98 10.89
N LEU A 198 17.41 -1.21 9.64
CA LEU A 198 17.20 -2.55 9.11
C LEU A 198 18.52 -3.27 8.81
N ALA A 199 19.56 -2.56 8.39
CA ALA A 199 20.88 -3.13 8.17
C ALA A 199 21.47 -3.68 9.47
N ARG A 200 21.43 -2.92 10.57
CA ARG A 200 21.85 -3.43 11.89
C ARG A 200 21.03 -4.64 12.34
N ALA A 201 19.71 -4.56 12.19
CA ALA A 201 18.82 -5.67 12.55
C ALA A 201 19.08 -6.95 11.72
N ALA A 202 19.57 -6.80 10.49
CA ALA A 202 19.95 -7.93 9.64
C ALA A 202 21.22 -8.66 10.13
N GLU A 203 22.07 -7.98 10.92
CA GLU A 203 23.29 -8.57 11.50
C GLU A 203 23.02 -9.28 12.83
N GLY A 204 21.89 -8.99 13.49
CA GLY A 204 21.47 -9.60 14.74
C GLY A 204 20.37 -8.80 15.44
N PRO A 205 19.82 -9.30 16.57
CA PRO A 205 18.81 -8.57 17.34
C PRO A 205 19.33 -7.20 17.79
N LEU A 206 18.49 -6.17 17.67
CA LEU A 206 18.76 -4.79 18.09
C LEU A 206 18.82 -4.61 19.61
#